data_AF-A0A0M8PJY6-F1
#
_entry.id   AF-A0A0M8PJY6-F1
#
_cell.length_a   1.000
_cell.length_b   1.000
_cell.length_c   1.000
_cell.angle_alpha   90.00
_cell.angle_beta   90.00
_cell.angle_gamma   90.00
#
_symmetry.space_group_name_H-M   'P 1'
#
loop_
_entity.id
_entity.type
_entity.pdbx_description
1 polymer ?
#
loop_
_entity_poly.entity_id
_entity_poly.type
_entity_poly.pdbx_seq_one_letter_code
_entity_poly.pdbx_strand_id
1 'polypeptide(L)'
;VVTGGLGGVMAAASRGAAEAGGTTLGLLPGDDRAEANPYLTVSIPTGLGEMRNALLVRTCEALIAVGGSWGTLSEIALAVRTGVPVISIGGWPLPAAGVLAVTSAGDAVEAIHDLLWRRDPTAGWTG
;
A
#
# COMPACT_ATOMS: atom_id res chain seq x y z
N VAL A 1 -3.50 -8.05 -1.66
CA VAL A 1 -3.42 -6.69 -1.07
C VAL A 1 -2.63 -6.75 0.24
N VAL A 2 -1.66 -5.85 0.43
CA VAL A 2 -0.84 -5.77 1.65
C VAL A 2 -1.19 -4.49 2.40
N THR A 3 -1.36 -4.55 3.72
CA THR A 3 -1.64 -3.39 4.58
C THR A 3 -0.87 -3.48 5.91
N GLY A 4 -0.91 -2.42 6.72
CA GLY A 4 -0.44 -2.47 8.12
C GLY A 4 -1.36 -3.26 9.07
N GLY A 5 -2.48 -3.78 8.55
CA GLY A 5 -3.28 -4.81 9.22
C GLY A 5 -4.24 -4.36 10.33
N LEU A 6 -4.24 -3.08 10.72
CA LEU A 6 -5.18 -2.54 11.71
C LEU A 6 -6.49 -2.03 11.06
N GLY A 7 -7.23 -1.18 11.78
CA GLY A 7 -8.51 -0.62 11.35
C GLY A 7 -8.45 0.47 10.26
N GLY A 8 -9.57 1.18 10.08
CA GLY A 8 -9.67 2.30 9.14
C GLY A 8 -9.56 1.88 7.67
N VAL A 9 -8.81 2.66 6.87
CA VAL A 9 -8.58 2.39 5.44
C VAL A 9 -7.98 0.99 5.22
N MET A 10 -7.07 0.54 6.09
CA MET A 10 -6.42 -0.77 5.96
C MET A 10 -7.44 -1.91 6.06
N ALA A 11 -8.39 -1.82 6.99
CA ALA A 11 -9.48 -2.78 7.11
C ALA A 11 -10.43 -2.71 5.91
N ALA A 12 -10.73 -1.52 5.39
CA ALA A 12 -11.58 -1.36 4.20
C ALA A 12 -10.94 -1.99 2.95
N ALA A 13 -9.63 -1.75 2.73
CA ALA A 13 -8.88 -2.35 1.64
C ALA A 13 -8.77 -3.88 1.77
N SER A 14 -8.53 -4.37 2.99
CA SER A 14 -8.50 -5.81 3.28
C SER A 14 -9.88 -6.45 3.03
N ARG A 15 -10.96 -5.80 3.47
CA ARG A 15 -12.33 -6.26 3.24
C ARG A 15 -12.63 -6.42 1.76
N GLY A 16 -12.42 -5.38 0.96
CA GLY A 16 -12.73 -5.42 -0.48
C GLY A 16 -11.96 -6.52 -1.21
N ALA A 17 -10.68 -6.70 -0.87
CA ALA A 17 -9.87 -7.76 -1.44
C ALA A 17 -10.32 -9.17 -1.00
N ALA A 18 -10.67 -9.36 0.28
CA ALA A 18 -11.15 -10.63 0.80
C ALA A 18 -12.53 -11.01 0.25
N GLU A 19 -13.46 -10.06 0.14
CA GLU A 19 -14.80 -10.27 -0.46
C GLU A 19 -14.70 -10.65 -1.95
N ALA A 20 -13.66 -10.18 -2.65
CA ALA A 20 -13.35 -10.59 -4.03
C ALA A 20 -12.59 -11.94 -4.12
N GLY A 21 -12.37 -12.64 -3.01
CA GLY A 21 -11.65 -13.92 -2.96
C GLY A 21 -10.11 -13.80 -3.06
N GLY A 22 -9.57 -12.60 -2.91
CA GLY A 22 -8.13 -12.33 -2.96
C GLY A 22 -7.40 -12.56 -1.63
N THR A 23 -6.07 -12.69 -1.69
CA THR A 23 -5.22 -12.77 -0.50
C THR A 23 -4.95 -11.39 0.10
N THR A 24 -5.17 -11.29 1.41
CA THR A 24 -4.91 -10.10 2.22
C THR A 24 -3.85 -10.40 3.28
N LEU A 25 -2.78 -9.60 3.27
CA LEU A 25 -1.66 -9.69 4.19
C LEU A 25 -1.61 -8.43 5.07
N GLY A 26 -1.55 -8.62 6.39
CA GLY A 26 -1.34 -7.53 7.34
C GLY A 26 0.00 -7.66 8.08
N LEU A 27 0.81 -6.60 8.03
CA LEU A 27 2.05 -6.47 8.81
C LEU A 27 1.79 -5.62 10.05
N LEU A 28 1.46 -6.27 11.18
CA LEU A 28 1.01 -5.57 12.39
C LEU A 28 2.21 -4.94 13.13
N PRO A 29 2.05 -3.74 13.72
CA PRO A 29 3.12 -3.11 14.49
C PRO A 29 3.50 -3.84 15.77
N GLY A 30 2.51 -4.41 16.45
CA GLY A 30 2.66 -5.15 17.70
C GLY A 30 3.00 -6.63 17.48
N ASP A 31 3.13 -7.34 18.60
CA ASP A 31 3.32 -8.79 18.65
C ASP A 31 2.00 -9.56 18.88
N ASP A 32 0.91 -8.86 19.25
CA ASP A 32 -0.41 -9.47 19.41
C ASP A 32 -1.16 -9.60 18.07
N ARG A 33 -1.43 -10.85 17.69
CA ARG A 33 -2.21 -11.17 16.49
C ARG A 33 -3.67 -10.77 16.61
N ALA A 34 -4.21 -10.63 17.82
CA ALA A 34 -5.62 -10.26 18.04
C ALA A 34 -5.94 -8.82 17.61
N GLU A 35 -4.93 -7.96 17.45
CA GLU A 35 -5.09 -6.59 16.92
C GLU A 35 -5.37 -6.54 15.41
N ALA A 36 -5.20 -7.67 14.71
CA ALA A 36 -5.49 -7.80 13.29
C ALA A 36 -6.95 -7.46 12.97
N ASN A 37 -7.17 -6.72 11.88
CA ASN A 37 -8.51 -6.58 11.33
C ASN A 37 -9.03 -7.95 10.83
N PRO A 38 -10.36 -8.20 10.89
CA PRO A 38 -10.94 -9.52 10.67
C PRO A 38 -10.91 -9.98 9.19
N TYR A 39 -10.48 -9.11 8.28
CA TYR A 39 -10.47 -9.38 6.83
C TYR A 39 -9.10 -9.84 6.33
N LEU A 40 -8.13 -10.04 7.23
CA LEU A 40 -6.81 -10.57 6.87
C LEU A 40 -6.86 -12.10 6.71
N THR A 41 -6.40 -12.58 5.55
CA THR A 41 -6.15 -14.02 5.32
C THR A 41 -4.82 -14.46 5.91
N VAL A 42 -3.85 -13.54 6.01
CA VAL A 42 -2.53 -13.76 6.61
C VAL A 42 -2.19 -12.56 7.49
N SER A 43 -1.84 -12.82 8.74
CA SER A 43 -1.36 -11.81 9.69
C SER A 43 0.06 -12.11 10.14
N ILE A 44 0.92 -11.09 10.13
CA ILE A 44 2.28 -11.16 10.63
C ILE A 44 2.42 -10.11 11.73
N PRO A 45 2.32 -10.49 13.01
CA PRO A 45 2.64 -9.63 14.14
C PRO A 45 4.16 -9.39 14.19
N THR A 46 4.62 -8.22 13.73
CA THR A 46 6.06 -8.00 13.53
C THR A 46 6.77 -7.54 14.81
N GLY A 47 6.06 -6.90 15.75
CA GLY A 47 6.66 -6.29 16.93
C GLY A 47 7.64 -5.15 16.62
N LEU A 48 7.56 -4.54 15.43
CA LEU A 48 8.54 -3.58 14.93
C LEU A 48 8.09 -2.13 15.08
N GLY A 49 6.90 -1.88 15.63
CA GLY A 49 6.34 -0.53 15.68
C GLY A 49 6.37 0.12 14.30
N GLU A 50 6.86 1.36 14.20
CA GLU A 50 6.93 2.10 12.93
C GLU A 50 7.89 1.53 11.88
N MET A 51 8.88 0.73 12.30
CA MET A 51 9.88 0.17 11.38
C MET A 51 9.25 -0.80 10.35
N ARG A 52 8.07 -1.36 10.66
CA ARG A 52 7.32 -2.24 9.75
C ARG A 52 6.87 -1.57 8.45
N ASN A 53 6.79 -0.24 8.40
CA ASN A 53 6.44 0.51 7.18
C ASN A 53 7.42 0.21 6.04
N ALA A 54 8.70 -0.04 6.39
CA ALA A 54 9.68 -0.43 5.39
C ALA A 54 9.43 -1.80 4.79
N LEU A 55 9.03 -2.77 5.61
CA LEU A 55 8.63 -4.09 5.12
C LEU A 55 7.39 -3.98 4.23
N LEU A 56 6.41 -3.18 4.63
CA LEU A 56 5.20 -2.93 3.84
C LEU A 56 5.54 -2.41 2.45
N VAL A 57 6.26 -1.29 2.37
CA VAL A 57 6.63 -0.66 1.09
C VAL A 57 7.44 -1.63 0.23
N ARG A 58 8.40 -2.36 0.81
CA ARG A 58 9.26 -3.28 0.05
C ARG A 58 8.58 -4.57 -0.40
N THR A 59 7.41 -4.88 0.15
CA THR A 59 6.59 -6.01 -0.30
C THR A 59 5.71 -5.65 -1.49
N CYS A 60 5.52 -4.35 -1.77
CA CYS A 60 4.58 -3.86 -2.77
C CYS A 60 5.24 -3.62 -4.13
N GLU A 61 4.56 -4.01 -5.22
CA GLU A 61 4.89 -3.60 -6.58
C GLU A 61 4.38 -2.18 -6.92
N ALA A 62 3.30 -1.76 -6.25
CA ALA A 62 2.76 -0.41 -6.28
C ALA A 62 2.08 -0.09 -4.95
N LEU A 63 2.04 1.19 -4.57
CA LEU A 63 1.44 1.66 -3.32
C LEU A 63 0.24 2.57 -3.60
N ILE A 64 -0.92 2.27 -2.99
CA ILE A 64 -2.05 3.20 -2.90
C ILE A 64 -2.01 3.87 -1.52
N ALA A 65 -1.78 5.17 -1.50
CA ALA A 65 -1.86 5.99 -0.30
C ALA A 65 -3.23 6.69 -0.24
N VAL A 66 -3.95 6.53 0.87
CA VAL A 66 -5.27 7.15 1.08
C VAL A 66 -5.22 8.07 2.29
N GLY A 67 -5.60 9.33 2.08
CA GLY A 67 -5.60 10.35 3.11
C GLY A 67 -4.22 10.96 3.39
N GLY A 68 -4.16 11.85 4.38
CA GLY A 68 -2.99 12.67 4.69
C GLY A 68 -2.42 12.46 6.09
N SER A 69 -2.33 11.21 6.58
CA SER A 69 -1.68 10.98 7.89
C SER A 69 -0.15 11.09 7.79
N TRP A 70 0.52 11.31 8.92
CA TRP A 70 2.00 11.29 8.98
C TRP A 70 2.58 9.90 8.69
N GLY A 71 1.92 8.83 9.15
CA GLY A 71 2.31 7.45 8.84
C GLY A 71 2.26 7.20 7.32
N THR A 72 1.17 7.59 6.68
CA THR A 72 1.00 7.52 5.22
C THR A 72 2.09 8.32 4.49
N LEU A 73 2.39 9.54 4.95
CA LEU A 73 3.47 10.34 4.35
C LEU A 73 4.84 9.65 4.46
N SER A 74 5.12 8.96 5.57
CA SER A 74 6.37 8.21 5.75
C SER A 74 6.49 7.04 4.77
N GLU A 75 5.39 6.34 4.49
CA GLU A 75 5.33 5.26 3.50
C GLU A 75 5.51 5.79 2.09
N ILE A 76 4.86 6.92 1.74
CA ILE A 76 5.03 7.59 0.45
C ILE A 76 6.50 7.98 0.23
N ALA A 77 7.12 8.64 1.20
CA ALA A 77 8.51 9.08 1.10
C ALA A 77 9.46 7.89 0.89
N LEU A 78 9.21 6.78 1.58
CA LEU A 78 10.00 5.56 1.42
C LEU A 78 9.77 4.91 0.05
N ALA A 79 8.52 4.84 -0.42
CA ALA A 79 8.17 4.28 -1.72
C ALA A 79 8.86 5.04 -2.86
N VAL A 80 8.75 6.37 -2.87
CA VAL A 80 9.43 7.23 -3.85
C VAL A 80 10.95 7.00 -3.84
N ARG A 81 11.56 6.93 -2.65
CA ARG A 81 13.01 6.69 -2.52
C ARG A 81 13.44 5.29 -2.97
N THR A 82 12.54 4.31 -2.92
CA THR A 82 12.84 2.90 -3.26
C THR A 82 12.33 2.51 -4.65
N GLY A 83 11.81 3.46 -5.43
CA GLY A 83 11.31 3.23 -6.79
C GLY A 83 9.95 2.55 -6.85
N VAL A 84 9.23 2.43 -5.73
CA VAL A 84 7.87 1.88 -5.71
C VAL A 84 6.91 2.99 -6.15
N PRO A 85 6.15 2.79 -7.24
CA PRO A 85 5.20 3.78 -7.76
C PRO A 85 4.07 4.02 -6.76
N VAL A 86 3.70 5.28 -6.58
CA VAL A 86 2.69 5.70 -5.61
C VAL A 86 1.49 6.33 -6.31
N ILE A 87 0.29 5.86 -5.96
CA ILE A 87 -0.98 6.49 -6.32
C ILE A 87 -1.60 7.06 -5.04
N SER A 88 -2.00 8.32 -5.06
CA SER A 88 -2.51 9.03 -3.87
C SER A 88 -3.98 9.43 -4.06
N ILE A 89 -4.82 9.13 -3.06
CA ILE A 89 -6.24 9.49 -3.01
C ILE A 89 -6.47 10.39 -1.79
N GLY A 90 -6.85 11.66 -2.02
CA GLY A 90 -7.14 12.61 -0.94
C GLY A 90 -5.97 12.86 0.02
N GLY A 91 -4.73 12.71 -0.48
CA GLY A 91 -3.50 12.86 0.29
C GLY A 91 -2.89 14.26 0.22
N TRP A 92 -1.67 14.36 0.78
CA TRP A 92 -0.90 15.60 0.75
C TRP A 92 -0.60 16.07 -0.68
N PRO A 93 -0.63 17.38 -0.97
CA PRO A 93 -0.06 17.90 -2.20
C PRO A 93 1.46 17.76 -2.11
N LEU A 94 2.02 16.78 -2.84
CA LEU A 94 3.44 16.49 -2.81
C LEU A 94 4.13 17.13 -4.02
N PRO A 95 5.22 17.89 -3.81
CA PRO A 95 5.91 18.60 -4.89
C PRO A 95 6.81 17.71 -5.76
N ALA A 96 6.91 16.40 -5.44
CA ALA A 96 7.88 15.50 -6.03
C ALA A 96 7.26 14.59 -7.11
N ALA A 97 8.03 14.35 -8.18
CA ALA A 97 7.73 13.32 -9.16
C ALA A 97 7.68 11.93 -8.50
N GLY A 98 6.86 11.02 -9.04
CA GLY A 98 6.71 9.64 -8.55
C GLY A 98 5.43 9.37 -7.75
N VAL A 99 4.60 10.40 -7.52
CA VAL A 99 3.25 10.25 -6.94
C VAL A 99 2.21 10.70 -7.96
N LEU A 100 1.29 9.80 -8.32
CA LEU A 100 0.13 10.10 -9.16
C LEU A 100 -1.08 10.37 -8.27
N ALA A 101 -1.58 11.60 -8.27
CA ALA A 101 -2.80 11.95 -7.53
C ALA A 101 -4.04 11.58 -8.36
N VAL A 102 -5.00 10.90 -7.73
CA VAL A 102 -6.32 10.57 -8.31
C VAL A 102 -7.42 10.87 -7.29
N THR A 103 -8.68 10.84 -7.72
CA THR A 103 -9.82 11.26 -6.89
C THR A 103 -10.66 10.10 -6.37
N SER A 104 -10.50 8.88 -6.90
CA SER A 104 -11.27 7.72 -6.48
C SER A 104 -10.43 6.43 -6.39
N ALA A 105 -10.97 5.43 -5.69
CA ALA A 105 -10.36 4.10 -5.63
C ALA A 105 -10.38 3.39 -7.00
N GLY A 106 -11.40 3.64 -7.83
CA GLY A 106 -11.48 3.10 -9.19
C GLY A 106 -10.33 3.59 -10.05
N ASP A 107 -10.13 4.91 -10.09
CA ASP A 107 -9.02 5.53 -10.83
C ASP A 107 -7.66 5.01 -10.34
N ALA A 108 -7.52 4.74 -9.04
CA ALA A 108 -6.28 4.22 -8.50
C ALA A 108 -5.99 2.79 -8.96
N VAL A 109 -7.01 1.94 -9.02
CA VAL A 109 -6.88 0.57 -9.53
C VAL A 109 -6.56 0.58 -11.03
N GLU A 110 -7.25 1.41 -11.81
CA GLU A 110 -6.96 1.59 -13.24
C GLU A 110 -5.53 2.07 -13.48
N ALA A 111 -5.07 3.07 -12.71
CA ALA A 111 -3.71 3.58 -12.81
C ALA A 111 -2.65 2.51 -12.48
N ILE A 112 -2.88 1.68 -11.46
CA ILE A 112 -1.99 0.55 -11.14
C ILE A 112 -1.97 -0.49 -12.25
N HIS A 113 -3.14 -0.85 -12.76
CA HIS A 113 -3.25 -1.81 -13.86
C HIS A 113 -2.47 -1.32 -15.09
N ASP A 114 -2.63 -0.06 -15.46
CA ASP A 114 -1.89 0.55 -16.56
C ASP A 114 -0.38 0.57 -16.31
N LEU A 115 0.04 0.86 -15.07
CA LEU A 115 1.44 0.95 -14.72
C LEU A 115 2.14 -0.42 -14.72
N LEU A 116 1.49 -1.45 -14.18
CA LEU A 116 2.07 -2.78 -14.02
C LEU A 116 1.89 -3.66 -15.26
N TRP A 117 0.78 -3.52 -16.00
CA TRP A 117 0.38 -4.49 -17.02
C TRP A 117 0.42 -3.97 -18.47
N ARG A 118 0.70 -2.67 -18.70
CA ARG A 118 0.98 -2.13 -20.04
C ARG A 118 2.48 -2.04 -20.37
N ARG A 119 3.35 -2.47 -19.47
CA ARG A 119 4.78 -2.67 -19.78
C ARG A 119 4.97 -4.09 -20.31
N ASP A 120 5.45 -4.20 -21.55
CA ASP A 120 5.97 -5.45 -22.10
C ASP A 120 6.96 -6.06 -21.08
N PRO A 121 6.79 -7.32 -20.62
CA PRO A 121 7.68 -7.96 -19.67
C PRO A 121 9.15 -8.06 -20.14
N THR A 122 9.46 -7.70 -21.39
CA THR A 122 10.82 -7.60 -21.93
C THR A 122 11.46 -6.22 -21.81
N ALA A 123 10.72 -5.17 -21.43
CA ALA A 123 11.26 -3.82 -21.27
C ALA A 123 11.89 -3.65 -19.89
N GLY A 124 13.16 -4.07 -19.76
CA GLY A 124 13.97 -3.89 -18.57
C GLY A 124 13.99 -2.42 -18.08
N TRP A 125 13.90 -2.25 -16.76
CA TRP A 125 14.04 -0.96 -16.10
C TRP A 125 15.49 -0.45 -16.27
N THR A 126 15.65 0.58 -17.10
CA THR A 126 16.86 1.40 -17.17
C THR A 126 16.63 2.67 -16.34
N GLY A 127 17.16 2.73 -15.13
CA GLY A 127 17.19 3.96 -14.34
C GLY A 127 17.48 3.74 -12.87
#